data_AF-A0A1I7H5S7-F1
#
_entry.id   AF-A0A1I7H5S7-F1
#
_cell.length_a   1.000
_cell.length_b   1.000
_cell.length_c   1.000
_cell.angle_alpha   90.00
_cell.angle_beta   90.00
_cell.angle_gamma   90.00
#
_symmetry.space_group_name_H-M   'P 1'
#
loop_
_entity.id
_entity.type
_entity.pdbx_description
1 polymer ?
#
loop_
_entity_poly.entity_id
_entity_poly.type
_entity_poly.pdbx_seq_one_letter_code
_entity_poly.pdbx_strand_id
1 'polypeptide(L)'
;MFEYAVYVRTKEGYVERMNNIIYNFPYDPQEAYGSLAPYVHEEKLVGFPESVVLWENTIGPSVGIAPINPPSHSADSALFPALLMD
;
A
#
# COMPACT_ATOMS: atom_id res chain seq x y z
N MET A 1 8.72 12.53 5.22
CA MET A 1 9.34 11.23 5.49
C MET A 1 8.23 10.26 5.79
N PHE A 2 8.23 9.06 5.20
CA PHE A 2 7.12 8.12 5.33
C PHE A 2 7.59 6.86 6.05
N GLU A 3 6.69 6.34 6.86
CA GLU A 3 6.87 5.08 7.59
C GLU A 3 6.16 3.97 6.83
N TYR A 4 6.81 2.82 6.74
CA TYR A 4 6.27 1.64 6.08
C TYR A 4 6.32 0.43 7.01
N ALA A 5 5.20 -0.29 7.08
CA ALA A 5 5.09 -1.60 7.69
C ALA A 5 5.70 -2.64 6.75
N VAL A 6 6.42 -3.61 7.32
CA VAL A 6 7.02 -4.70 6.55
C VAL A 6 6.11 -5.92 6.55
N TYR A 7 5.97 -6.53 5.39
CA TYR A 7 5.19 -7.73 5.16
C TYR A 7 6.05 -8.84 4.56
N VAL A 8 5.70 -10.09 4.84
CA VAL A 8 6.25 -11.27 4.17
C VAL A 8 5.12 -12.09 3.58
N ARG A 9 5.26 -12.46 2.30
CA ARG A 9 4.44 -13.48 1.65
C ARG A 9 5.23 -14.79 1.63
N THR A 10 4.68 -15.87 2.17
CA THR A 10 5.32 -17.20 2.18
C THR A 10 5.19 -17.89 0.82
N LYS A 11 5.83 -19.05 0.67
CA LYS A 11 5.70 -19.89 -0.53
C LYS A 11 4.26 -20.39 -0.74
N GLU A 12 3.54 -20.62 0.35
CA GLU A 12 2.15 -21.06 0.38
C GLU A 12 1.17 -19.91 0.12
N GLY A 13 1.66 -18.67 0.06
CA GLY A 13 0.86 -17.48 -0.18
C GLY A 13 0.29 -16.82 1.08
N TYR A 14 0.69 -17.28 2.28
CA TYR A 14 0.30 -16.61 3.51
C TYR A 14 1.00 -15.27 3.64
N VAL A 15 0.28 -14.26 4.09
CA VAL A 15 0.79 -12.91 4.29
C VAL A 15 0.87 -12.63 5.79
N GLU A 16 2.04 -12.19 6.25
CA GLU A 16 2.30 -11.85 7.64
C GLU A 16 2.81 -10.42 7.73
N ARG A 17 2.24 -9.64 8.65
CA ARG A 17 2.73 -8.31 9.01
C ARG A 17 3.80 -8.45 10.08
N MET A 18 5.00 -7.97 9.79
CA MET A 18 6.10 -7.98 10.74
C MET A 18 5.97 -6.82 11.73
N ASN A 19 6.49 -6.98 12.93
CA ASN A 19 6.57 -5.90 13.92
C ASN A 19 7.66 -4.86 13.59
N ASN A 20 8.27 -4.96 12.41
CA ASN A 20 9.32 -4.07 11.93
C ASN A 20 8.71 -2.91 11.14
N ILE A 21 9.30 -1.72 11.30
CA ILE A 21 8.95 -0.51 10.57
C ILE A 21 10.23 0.01 9.90
N ILE A 22 10.11 0.41 8.63
CA ILE A 22 11.20 1.07 7.91
C ILE A 22 10.84 2.55 7.71
N TYR A 23 11.85 3.41 7.84
CA TYR A 23 11.75 4.86 7.76
C TYR A 23 12.70 5.38 6.66
N ASN A 24 12.45 6.59 6.16
CA ASN A 24 13.25 7.32 5.16
C ASN A 24 13.06 6.98 3.67
N PHE A 25 11.98 6.29 3.28
CA PHE A 25 11.63 6.24 1.86
C PHE A 25 10.88 7.52 1.45
N PRO A 26 11.26 8.18 0.34
CA PRO A 26 10.43 9.22 -0.25
C PRO A 26 9.16 8.55 -0.78
N TYR A 27 8.01 8.88 -0.19
CA TYR A 27 6.73 8.61 -0.83
C TYR A 27 6.50 9.76 -1.80
N ASP A 28 6.67 9.50 -3.08
CA ASP A 28 6.20 10.40 -4.11
C ASP A 28 4.93 9.80 -4.73
N PRO A 29 3.74 10.30 -4.39
CA PRO A 29 2.51 9.85 -5.00
C PRO A 29 2.42 10.21 -6.51
N GLN A 30 3.31 11.07 -7.01
CA GLN A 30 3.40 11.46 -8.43
C GLN A 30 4.53 10.72 -9.18
N GLU A 31 5.64 10.38 -8.52
CA GLU A 31 6.66 9.46 -9.03
C GLU A 31 6.43 8.05 -8.51
N ALA A 32 5.24 7.54 -8.85
CA ALA A 32 4.82 6.19 -8.54
C ALA A 32 5.92 5.18 -8.95
N TYR A 33 6.49 4.53 -7.95
CA TYR A 33 7.38 3.36 -8.06
C TYR A 33 8.86 3.59 -8.41
N GLY A 34 9.24 4.70 -9.05
CA GLY A 34 10.64 4.94 -9.42
C GLY A 34 11.61 4.97 -8.22
N SER A 35 11.18 5.57 -7.11
CA SER A 35 11.99 5.70 -5.90
C SER A 35 11.81 4.55 -4.88
N LEU A 36 10.81 3.69 -5.08
CA LEU A 36 10.50 2.57 -4.18
C LEU A 36 11.00 1.23 -4.71
N ALA A 37 11.76 1.21 -5.82
CA ALA A 37 12.40 -0.01 -6.30
C ALA A 37 13.21 -0.68 -5.15
N PRO A 38 13.05 -2.00 -4.94
CA PRO A 38 12.42 -2.96 -5.85
C PRO A 38 10.90 -3.21 -5.62
N TYR A 39 10.24 -2.47 -4.73
CA TYR A 39 8.84 -2.68 -4.35
C TYR A 39 7.86 -2.06 -5.38
N VAL A 40 7.67 -2.74 -6.50
CA VAL A 40 6.90 -2.22 -7.65
C VAL A 40 5.62 -3.00 -7.93
N HIS A 41 5.35 -4.07 -7.17
CA HIS A 41 4.21 -4.94 -7.40
C HIS A 41 3.12 -4.72 -6.35
N GLU A 42 2.07 -4.00 -6.73
CA GLU A 42 0.96 -3.64 -5.82
C GLU A 42 -0.01 -4.81 -5.61
N GLU A 43 -0.40 -5.05 -4.35
CA GLU A 43 -1.45 -6.00 -3.97
C GLU A 43 -2.31 -5.43 -2.83
N LYS A 44 -3.62 -5.68 -2.86
CA LYS A 44 -4.53 -5.28 -1.77
C LYS A 44 -4.39 -6.21 -0.57
N LEU A 45 -4.28 -5.63 0.61
CA LEU A 45 -4.32 -6.34 1.87
C LEU A 45 -5.75 -6.35 2.43
N VAL A 46 -6.23 -7.52 2.86
CA VAL A 46 -7.54 -7.70 3.48
C VAL A 46 -7.35 -8.15 4.92
N GLY A 47 -7.98 -7.46 5.87
CA GLY A 47 -7.89 -7.80 7.30
C GLY A 47 -6.63 -7.27 8.00
N PHE A 48 -5.84 -6.44 7.34
CA PHE A 48 -4.66 -5.77 7.90
C PHE A 48 -4.93 -4.28 8.15
N PRO A 49 -4.10 -3.61 9.00
CA PRO A 49 -4.22 -2.17 9.22
C PRO A 49 -3.93 -1.33 7.97
N GLU A 50 -3.01 -1.80 7.12
CA GLU A 50 -2.69 -1.17 5.84
C GLU A 50 -3.51 -1.79 4.70
N SER A 51 -3.91 -0.99 3.71
CA SER A 51 -4.82 -1.40 2.63
C SER A 51 -4.11 -2.00 1.41
N VAL A 52 -2.85 -1.62 1.19
CA VAL A 52 -2.06 -1.97 0.01
C VAL A 52 -0.63 -2.24 0.42
N VAL A 53 -0.05 -3.29 -0.16
CA VAL A 53 1.36 -3.65 -0.03
C VAL A 53 2.03 -3.59 -1.40
N LEU A 54 3.28 -3.13 -1.41
CA LEU A 54 4.17 -3.13 -2.56
C LEU A 54 5.19 -4.25 -2.37
N TRP A 55 5.14 -5.27 -3.21
CA TRP A 55 6.02 -6.43 -3.17
C TRP A 55 7.26 -6.24 -4.04
N GLU A 56 8.36 -6.85 -3.60
CA GLU A 56 9.57 -7.03 -4.42
C GLU A 56 9.35 -8.02 -5.58
N ASN A 57 8.54 -9.07 -5.37
CA ASN A 57 8.24 -10.09 -6.37
C ASN A 57 6.73 -10.18 -6.61
N THR A 58 6.29 -10.27 -7.86
CA THR A 58 4.86 -10.44 -8.19
C THR A 58 4.26 -11.71 -7.61
N ILE A 59 4.99 -12.83 -7.65
CA ILE A 59 4.48 -14.17 -7.30
C ILE A 59 5.46 -14.90 -6.38
N GLY A 60 4.94 -15.75 -5.50
CA GLY A 60 5.74 -16.59 -4.60
C GLY A 60 6.29 -15.82 -3.40
N PRO A 61 7.32 -16.35 -2.73
CA PRO A 61 7.93 -15.71 -1.57
C PRO A 61 8.39 -14.28 -1.85
N SER A 62 8.02 -13.35 -0.98
CA SER A 62 8.38 -11.94 -1.18
C SER A 62 8.38 -11.15 0.13
N VAL A 63 9.16 -10.08 0.15
CA VAL A 63 9.06 -9.02 1.15
C VAL A 63 8.31 -7.85 0.52
N GLY A 64 7.41 -7.25 1.30
CA GLY A 64 6.62 -6.11 0.87
C GLY A 64 6.63 -4.99 1.88
N ILE A 65 6.33 -3.78 1.42
CA ILE A 65 6.18 -2.59 2.25
C ILE A 65 4.80 -1.98 2.06
N ALA A 66 4.18 -1.53 3.15
CA ALA A 66 2.88 -0.88 3.13
C ALA A 66 2.94 0.44 3.92
N PRO A 67 2.45 1.57 3.39
CA PRO A 67 2.54 2.85 4.08
C PRO A 67 1.70 2.86 5.37
N ILE A 68 2.32 3.22 6.49
CA ILE A 68 1.65 3.43 7.78
C ILE A 68 1.10 4.85 7.78
N ASN A 69 -0.22 5.00 7.73
CA ASN A 69 -0.91 6.30 7.53
C ASN A 69 -0.56 6.97 6.20
N PRO A 70 -1.06 6.46 5.05
CA PRO A 70 -1.09 7.30 3.87
C PRO A 70 -1.82 8.60 4.25
N PRO A 71 -1.32 9.81 3.90
CA PRO A 71 -2.08 11.02 4.10
C PRO A 71 -3.43 10.76 3.45
N SER A 72 -4.49 10.86 4.25
CA SER A 72 -5.84 10.68 3.78
C SER A 72 -6.03 11.63 2.60
N HIS A 73 -5.92 11.11 1.37
CA HIS A 73 -6.70 11.65 0.28
C HIS A 73 -8.12 11.42 0.75
N SER A 74 -8.67 12.45 1.38
CA SER A 74 -10.08 12.61 1.65
C SER A 74 -10.81 12.25 0.38
N ALA A 75 -11.23 10.99 0.27
CA ALA A 75 -12.32 10.57 -0.57
C ALA A 75 -13.60 11.10 0.09
N ASP A 76 -13.66 12.42 0.23
CA ASP A 76 -14.84 13.16 0.62
C ASP A 76 -15.13 14.11 -0.54
N SER A 77 -15.62 13.52 -1.62
CA SER A 77 -16.54 14.11 -2.59
C SER A 77 -16.92 13.05 -3.61
N ALA A 78 -17.54 11.97 -3.14
CA ALA A 78 -18.59 11.35 -3.92
C ALA A 78 -19.80 12.30 -3.90
N LEU A 79 -19.70 13.45 -4.59
CA LEU A 79 -20.86 14.25 -4.96
C LEU A 79 -21.44 13.64 -6.24
N PHE A 80 -22.16 12.54 -6.08
CA PHE A 80 -23.33 12.35 -6.92
C PHE A 80 -24.45 13.17 -6.30
N PRO A 81 -25.12 14.01 -7.10
CA PRO A 81 -26.56 13.93 -7.10
C PRO A 81 -27.00 13.56 -8.51
N ALA A 82 -27.30 12.28 -8.70
CA ALA A 82 -28.37 11.93 -9.62
C ALA A 82 -29.67 12.11 -8.84
N LEU A 83 -30.39 13.21 -9.09
CA LEU A 83 -31.84 13.21 -9.32
C LEU A 83 -32.37 14.62 -9.69
N LEU A 84 -33.16 14.58 -10.76
CA LEU A 84 -33.96 15.57 -11.48
C LEU A 84 -35.12 16.15 -10.64
N MET A 85 -35.72 17.25 -11.14
CA MET A 85 -37.04 17.89 -10.87
C MET A 85 -36.92 19.18 -10.03
N ASP A 86 -37.25 20.40 -10.49
CA ASP A 86 -38.09 20.92 -11.60
C ASP A 86 -37.33 21.93 -12.49
#